data_AF-A0A933IXP1-F1
#
_entry.id   AF-A0A933IXP1-F1
#
_cell.length_a   1.000
_cell.length_b   1.000
_cell.length_c   1.000
_cell.angle_alpha   90.00
_cell.angle_beta   90.00
_cell.angle_gamma   90.00
#
_symmetry.space_group_name_H-M   'P 1'
#
loop_
_entity.id
_entity.type
_entity.pdbx_description
1 polymer ?
#
loop_
_entity_poly.entity_id
_entity_poly.type
_entity_poly.pdbx_seq_one_letter_code
_entity_poly.pdbx_strand_id
1 'polypeptide(L)'
;VLADMIKILTKEDWIPPFADKPVFVIAPAIIMVAVLLSFAVIPFAPGVAIANLNIGLLFFLAMSSMGVYSVVLGGWASDNKYALLGGLRGSAQMLSYEVFMGLSLMGVVLLAGSFDLSRIVEAQTAMWFFIPQILGLIVFFIAGLAETRRIPFDLPEAENELVAGYHVEYSGMKFGMFLVGEYLGITLIAALIVTLFFGGWLGPILPPLVWFAIKTGLVISVFILLRGSLPRPRFDQLMAFGWKVMLPLALLNLVVTGGVLLVMQ
;
A
#
# COMPACT_ATOMS: atom_id res chain seq x y z
N VAL A 1 0.84 5.00 21.73
CA VAL A 1 1.24 6.03 20.74
C VAL A 1 2.14 7.10 21.33
N LEU A 2 1.66 8.06 22.15
CA LEU A 2 2.53 9.12 22.71
C LEU A 2 3.72 8.59 23.53
N ALA A 3 3.46 7.62 24.42
CA ALA A 3 4.52 6.98 25.20
C ALA A 3 5.55 6.25 24.31
N ASP A 4 5.09 5.56 23.26
CA ASP A 4 5.97 4.85 22.32
C ASP A 4 6.82 5.81 21.49
N MET A 5 6.25 6.93 21.05
CA MET A 5 6.99 7.99 20.34
C MET A 5 8.08 8.57 21.23
N ILE A 6 7.77 8.94 22.48
CA ILE A 6 8.75 9.47 23.42
C ILE A 6 9.87 8.44 23.64
N LYS A 7 9.50 7.17 23.89
CA LYS A 7 10.46 6.07 24.04
C LYS A 7 11.39 5.97 22.81
N ILE A 8 10.83 5.98 21.60
CA ILE A 8 11.61 5.80 20.36
C ILE A 8 12.56 6.99 20.13
N LEU A 9 12.14 8.21 20.48
CA LEU A 9 12.93 9.43 20.36
C LEU A 9 14.05 9.54 21.40
N THR A 10 13.83 9.04 22.62
CA THR A 10 14.83 9.08 23.70
C THR A 10 15.76 7.87 23.72
N LYS A 11 15.44 6.83 22.94
CA LYS A 11 16.28 5.63 22.84
C LYS A 11 17.58 5.96 22.10
N GLU A 12 18.67 5.41 22.61
CA GLU A 12 19.98 5.52 21.99
C GLU A 12 19.95 4.97 20.56
N ASP A 13 20.47 5.78 19.63
CA ASP A 13 20.62 5.39 18.24
C ASP A 13 21.93 4.63 18.05
N TRP A 14 21.83 3.31 17.90
CA TRP A 14 22.95 2.42 17.65
C TRP A 14 23.04 2.06 16.16
N ILE A 15 24.24 2.16 15.60
CA ILE A 15 24.53 1.67 14.25
C ILE A 15 25.61 0.59 14.39
N PRO A 16 25.34 -0.66 13.97
CA PRO A 16 26.34 -1.71 14.04
C PRO A 16 27.61 -1.34 13.25
N PRO A 17 28.81 -1.71 13.74
CA PRO A 17 30.06 -1.37 13.06
C PRO A 17 30.24 -2.06 11.70
N PHE A 18 29.54 -3.17 11.48
CA PHE A 18 29.50 -3.91 10.22
C PHE A 18 28.45 -3.38 9.22
N ALA A 19 27.55 -2.51 9.65
CA ALA A 19 26.50 -1.96 8.79
C ALA A 19 27.04 -0.87 7.85
N ASP A 20 26.48 -0.80 6.65
CA ASP A 20 26.74 0.29 5.70
C ASP A 20 26.00 1.57 6.16
N LYS A 21 26.71 2.42 6.90
CA LYS A 21 26.16 3.60 7.60
C LYS A 21 25.27 4.51 6.74
N PRO A 22 25.69 5.01 5.56
CA PRO A 22 24.84 5.89 4.74
C PRO A 22 23.54 5.21 4.33
N VAL A 23 23.61 3.98 3.85
CA VAL A 23 22.42 3.23 3.40
C VAL A 23 21.51 2.91 4.58
N PHE A 24 22.09 2.54 5.73
CA PHE A 24 21.38 2.23 6.96
C PHE A 24 20.53 3.42 7.44
N VAL A 25 21.04 4.64 7.33
CA VAL A 25 20.32 5.86 7.76
C VAL A 25 19.28 6.31 6.74
N ILE A 26 19.57 6.18 5.45
CA ILE A 26 18.69 6.66 4.37
C ILE A 26 17.51 5.71 4.14
N ALA A 27 17.70 4.39 4.27
CA ALA A 27 16.67 3.40 3.94
C ALA A 27 15.32 3.65 4.65
N PRO A 28 15.24 3.87 5.98
CA PRO A 28 13.97 4.18 6.65
C PRO A 28 13.40 5.56 6.28
N ALA A 29 14.22 6.51 5.86
CA ALA A 29 13.75 7.82 5.41
C ALA A 29 13.01 7.72 4.06
N ILE A 30 13.47 6.82 3.17
CA ILE A 30 12.85 6.61 1.85
C ILE A 30 11.38 6.19 2.00
N ILE A 31 11.06 5.20 2.84
CA ILE A 31 9.67 4.74 3.01
C ILE A 31 8.77 5.84 3.59
N MET A 32 9.27 6.59 4.58
CA MET A 32 8.54 7.71 5.17
C MET A 32 8.22 8.78 4.13
N VAL A 33 9.23 9.21 3.37
CA VAL A 33 9.07 10.25 2.34
C VAL A 33 8.15 9.76 1.23
N ALA A 34 8.33 8.54 0.73
CA ALA A 34 7.51 7.98 -0.34
C ALA A 34 6.03 7.90 0.04
N VAL A 35 5.72 7.42 1.25
CA VAL A 35 4.33 7.33 1.73
C VAL A 35 3.73 8.72 1.95
N LEU A 36 4.46 9.65 2.56
CA LEU A 36 3.97 11.02 2.78
C LEU A 36 3.72 11.77 1.46
N LEU A 37 4.60 11.60 0.47
CA LEU A 37 4.40 12.16 -0.86
C LEU A 37 3.20 11.53 -1.56
N SER A 38 2.96 10.24 -1.37
CA SER A 38 1.79 9.55 -1.93
C SER A 38 0.46 10.10 -1.40
N PHE A 39 0.43 10.64 -0.18
CA PHE A 39 -0.76 11.33 0.34
C PHE A 39 -1.06 12.65 -0.39
N ALA A 40 -0.09 13.27 -1.04
CA ALA A 40 -0.27 14.57 -1.68
C ALA A 40 -1.29 14.52 -2.84
N VAL A 41 -1.40 13.38 -3.52
CA VAL A 41 -2.33 13.21 -4.64
C VAL A 41 -3.74 12.82 -4.19
N ILE A 42 -3.94 12.42 -2.94
CA ILE A 42 -5.24 11.96 -2.46
C ILE A 42 -6.20 13.15 -2.34
N PRO A 43 -7.35 13.10 -3.04
CA PRO A 43 -8.36 14.13 -2.94
C PRO A 43 -9.33 13.82 -1.79
N PHE A 44 -9.36 14.67 -0.77
CA PHE A 44 -10.16 14.46 0.45
C PHE A 44 -11.59 15.01 0.32
N ALA A 45 -11.78 16.05 -0.49
CA ALA A 45 -13.06 16.69 -0.78
C ALA A 45 -12.95 17.44 -2.12
N PRO A 46 -14.07 17.92 -2.71
CA PRO A 46 -14.03 18.73 -3.94
C PRO A 46 -13.10 19.94 -3.76
N GLY A 47 -12.07 20.05 -4.59
CA GLY A 47 -11.07 21.13 -4.51
C GLY A 47 -10.10 21.04 -3.32
N VAL A 48 -10.16 19.98 -2.50
CA VAL A 48 -9.28 19.75 -1.35
C VAL A 48 -8.35 18.57 -1.66
N ALA A 49 -7.42 18.80 -2.57
CA ALA A 49 -6.26 17.96 -2.84
C ALA A 49 -5.01 18.82 -2.69
N ILE A 50 -3.92 18.27 -2.14
CA ILE A 50 -2.67 19.03 -1.96
C ILE A 50 -2.02 19.28 -3.33
N ALA A 51 -1.95 18.23 -4.15
CA ALA A 51 -1.43 18.29 -5.50
C ALA A 51 -2.42 17.60 -6.45
N ASN A 52 -3.08 18.40 -7.29
CA ASN A 52 -3.94 17.87 -8.34
C ASN A 52 -3.09 17.57 -9.58
N LEU A 53 -2.79 16.28 -9.81
CA LEU A 53 -1.98 15.80 -10.91
C LEU A 53 -2.84 15.03 -11.90
N ASN A 54 -2.72 15.33 -13.20
CA ASN A 54 -3.34 14.56 -14.28
C ASN A 54 -2.90 13.08 -14.29
N ILE A 55 -1.75 12.79 -13.68
CA ILE A 55 -1.14 11.46 -13.56
C ILE A 55 -1.15 10.96 -12.10
N GLY A 56 -2.10 11.40 -11.27
CA GLY A 56 -2.13 11.13 -9.83
C GLY A 56 -2.00 9.65 -9.48
N LEU A 57 -2.67 8.77 -10.22
CA LEU A 57 -2.57 7.33 -10.02
C LEU A 57 -1.17 6.77 -10.35
N LEU A 58 -0.56 7.23 -11.45
CA LEU A 58 0.80 6.80 -11.84
C LEU A 58 1.85 7.32 -10.85
N PHE A 59 1.64 8.53 -10.31
CA PHE A 59 2.49 9.07 -9.27
C PHE A 59 2.45 8.22 -7.99
N PHE A 60 1.27 7.77 -7.58
CA PHE A 60 1.14 6.83 -6.45
C PHE A 60 1.92 5.54 -6.71
N LEU A 61 1.74 4.91 -7.88
CA LEU A 61 2.47 3.69 -8.25
C LEU A 61 3.99 3.92 -8.21
N ALA A 62 4.48 5.05 -8.76
CA ALA A 62 5.90 5.39 -8.71
C ALA A 62 6.43 5.55 -7.28
N MET A 63 5.65 6.14 -6.37
CA MET A 63 6.03 6.27 -4.97
C MET A 63 5.98 4.93 -4.22
N SER A 64 5.02 4.06 -4.54
CA SER A 64 4.99 2.67 -4.04
C SER A 64 6.27 1.92 -4.43
N SER A 65 6.70 2.02 -5.69
CA SER A 65 7.96 1.42 -6.17
C SER A 65 9.16 1.93 -5.36
N MET A 66 9.21 3.22 -5.02
CA MET A 66 10.25 3.79 -4.16
C MET A 66 10.25 3.19 -2.75
N GLY A 67 9.07 2.85 -2.23
CA GLY A 67 8.92 2.14 -0.95
C GLY A 67 9.53 0.74 -0.95
N VAL A 68 9.60 0.06 -2.10
CA VAL A 68 10.26 -1.25 -2.24
C VAL A 68 11.77 -1.14 -2.01
N TYR A 69 12.40 -0.08 -2.55
CA TYR A 69 13.83 0.16 -2.38
C TYR A 69 14.22 0.33 -0.91
N SER A 70 13.37 0.96 -0.10
CA SER A 70 13.61 1.10 1.33
C SER A 70 13.82 -0.25 2.04
N VAL A 71 13.05 -1.28 1.67
CA VAL A 71 13.16 -2.64 2.25
C VAL A 71 14.43 -3.35 1.79
N VAL A 72 14.73 -3.27 0.49
CA VAL A 72 15.95 -3.88 -0.07
C VAL A 72 17.17 -3.29 0.61
N LEU A 73 17.24 -1.95 0.65
CA LEU A 73 18.37 -1.21 1.19
C LEU A 73 18.48 -1.40 2.70
N GLY A 74 17.37 -1.49 3.44
CA GLY A 74 17.39 -1.76 4.88
C GLY A 74 17.92 -3.16 5.21
N GLY A 75 17.50 -4.17 4.44
CA GLY A 75 18.03 -5.54 4.57
C GLY A 75 19.51 -5.63 4.18
N TRP A 76 19.91 -4.94 3.12
CA TRP A 76 21.31 -4.93 2.63
C TRP A 76 22.26 -4.19 3.57
N ALA A 77 21.86 -3.01 4.07
CA ALA A 77 22.69 -2.19 4.93
C ALA A 77 23.01 -2.82 6.28
N SER A 78 22.20 -3.79 6.72
CA SER A 78 22.35 -4.46 8.01
C SER A 78 23.52 -5.47 8.05
N ASP A 79 24.11 -5.83 6.90
CA ASP A 79 25.20 -6.82 6.75
C ASP A 79 25.00 -8.13 7.56
N ASN A 80 23.73 -8.54 7.70
CA ASN A 80 23.31 -9.75 8.40
C ASN A 80 22.55 -10.64 7.42
N LYS A 81 22.95 -11.93 7.33
CA LYS A 81 22.37 -12.89 6.39
C LYS A 81 20.85 -13.05 6.57
N TYR A 82 20.34 -13.01 7.80
CA TYR A 82 18.91 -13.12 8.05
C TYR A 82 18.14 -11.86 7.63
N ALA A 83 18.70 -10.68 7.93
CA ALA A 83 18.12 -9.41 7.52
C ALA A 83 18.11 -9.26 5.99
N LEU A 84 19.17 -9.68 5.32
CA LEU A 84 19.26 -9.68 3.86
C LEU A 84 18.23 -10.63 3.22
N LEU A 85 18.10 -11.86 3.73
CA LEU A 85 17.08 -12.80 3.24
C LEU A 85 15.66 -12.29 3.49
N GLY A 86 15.41 -11.64 4.63
CA GLY A 86 14.12 -11.01 4.92
C GLY A 86 13.81 -9.84 4.00
N GLY A 87 14.80 -8.98 3.75
CA GLY A 87 14.70 -7.88 2.79
C GLY A 87 14.40 -8.40 1.38
N LEU A 88 15.15 -9.38 0.87
CA LEU A 88 14.93 -9.96 -0.45
C LEU A 88 13.54 -10.61 -0.61
N ARG A 89 13.09 -11.36 0.41
CA ARG A 89 11.74 -11.95 0.40
C ARG A 89 10.67 -10.87 0.41
N GLY A 90 10.82 -9.83 1.22
CA GLY A 90 9.88 -8.71 1.25
C GLY A 90 9.81 -7.93 -0.04
N SER A 91 10.96 -7.65 -0.65
CA SER A 91 11.00 -6.96 -1.94
C SER A 91 10.39 -7.80 -3.07
N ALA A 92 10.62 -9.12 -3.08
CA ALA A 92 10.00 -10.02 -4.04
C ALA A 92 8.46 -10.05 -3.92
N GLN A 93 7.95 -10.09 -2.68
CA GLN A 93 6.52 -9.98 -2.40
C GLN A 93 5.98 -8.64 -2.90
N MET A 94 6.56 -7.54 -2.43
CA MET A 94 6.08 -6.19 -2.76
C MET A 94 6.04 -5.95 -4.27
N LEU A 95 7.13 -6.24 -4.97
CA LEU A 95 7.22 -6.04 -6.41
C LEU A 95 6.18 -6.86 -7.17
N SER A 96 5.92 -8.09 -6.72
CA SER A 96 4.90 -8.95 -7.35
C SER A 96 3.50 -8.37 -7.15
N TYR A 97 3.18 -7.95 -5.93
CA TYR A 97 1.85 -7.42 -5.59
C TYR A 97 1.59 -6.02 -6.13
N GLU A 98 2.63 -5.21 -6.33
CA GLU A 98 2.54 -3.91 -6.97
C GLU A 98 2.06 -4.03 -8.43
N VAL A 99 2.53 -5.05 -9.16
CA VAL A 99 2.05 -5.34 -10.52
C VAL A 99 0.56 -5.69 -10.52
N PHE A 100 0.12 -6.53 -9.58
CA PHE A 100 -1.30 -6.91 -9.48
C PHE A 100 -2.16 -5.73 -9.06
N MET A 101 -1.67 -4.90 -8.15
CA MET A 101 -2.29 -3.65 -7.76
C MET A 101 -2.46 -2.73 -8.97
N GLY A 102 -1.39 -2.45 -9.73
CA GLY A 102 -1.45 -1.63 -10.95
C GLY A 102 -2.43 -2.17 -12.00
N LEU A 103 -2.39 -3.47 -12.29
CA LEU A 103 -3.30 -4.10 -13.25
C LEU A 103 -4.76 -4.03 -12.82
N SER A 104 -5.05 -4.21 -11.53
CA SER A 104 -6.42 -4.15 -11.00
C SER A 104 -7.07 -2.77 -11.16
N LEU A 105 -6.25 -1.72 -11.21
CA LEU A 105 -6.70 -0.33 -11.37
C LEU A 105 -7.01 0.05 -12.81
N MET A 106 -6.49 -0.69 -13.79
CA MET A 106 -6.71 -0.38 -15.21
C MET A 106 -8.20 -0.41 -15.59
N GLY A 107 -8.99 -1.32 -14.99
CA GLY A 107 -10.44 -1.34 -15.18
C GLY A 107 -11.13 -0.07 -14.68
N VAL A 108 -10.70 0.47 -13.54
CA VAL A 108 -11.21 1.73 -12.99
C VAL A 108 -10.82 2.92 -13.88
N VAL A 109 -9.57 2.96 -14.34
CA VAL A 109 -9.09 4.02 -15.24
C VAL A 109 -9.85 4.01 -16.56
N LEU A 110 -10.14 2.85 -17.14
CA LEU A 110 -10.93 2.74 -18.36
C LEU A 110 -12.36 3.26 -18.20
N LEU A 111 -13.01 2.97 -17.08
CA LEU A 111 -14.36 3.48 -16.79
C LEU A 111 -14.36 4.99 -16.53
N ALA A 112 -13.33 5.52 -15.86
CA ALA A 112 -13.23 6.94 -15.55
C ALA A 112 -12.69 7.80 -16.70
N GLY A 113 -11.93 7.23 -17.64
CA GLY A 113 -11.29 7.93 -18.75
C GLY A 113 -10.13 8.85 -18.35
N SER A 114 -9.60 8.73 -17.13
CA SER A 114 -8.53 9.60 -16.61
C SER A 114 -7.69 8.91 -15.52
N PHE A 115 -6.45 9.36 -15.36
CA PHE A 115 -5.55 8.98 -14.26
C PHE A 115 -5.58 9.97 -13.07
N ASP A 116 -6.33 11.07 -13.20
CA ASP A 116 -6.57 12.03 -12.10
C ASP A 116 -7.55 11.41 -11.10
N LEU A 117 -7.12 11.28 -9.84
CA LEU A 117 -7.90 10.72 -8.75
C LEU A 117 -9.19 11.51 -8.49
N SER A 118 -9.18 12.84 -8.70
CA SER A 118 -10.36 13.67 -8.49
C SER A 118 -11.43 13.38 -9.54
N ARG A 119 -11.01 13.25 -10.81
CA ARG A 119 -11.89 12.87 -11.92
C ARG A 119 -12.43 11.45 -11.76
N ILE A 120 -11.62 10.53 -11.24
CA ILE A 120 -12.06 9.16 -10.93
C ILE A 120 -13.18 9.17 -9.87
N VAL A 121 -13.10 10.05 -8.86
CA VAL A 121 -14.18 10.19 -7.88
C VAL A 121 -15.43 10.81 -8.51
N GLU A 122 -15.29 11.86 -9.33
CA GLU A 122 -16.42 12.49 -10.04
C GLU A 122 -17.15 11.51 -10.98
N ALA A 123 -16.41 10.60 -11.63
CA ALA A 123 -16.98 9.57 -12.51
C ALA A 123 -17.87 8.56 -11.76
N GLN A 124 -17.76 8.48 -10.43
CA GLN A 124 -18.54 7.57 -9.57
C GLN A 124 -19.85 8.18 -9.05
N THR A 125 -20.27 9.33 -9.59
CA THR A 125 -21.52 10.01 -9.20
C THR A 125 -22.78 9.18 -9.48
N ALA A 126 -22.83 8.50 -10.63
CA ALA A 126 -23.98 7.66 -10.99
C ALA A 126 -23.95 6.28 -10.32
N MET A 127 -22.78 5.63 -10.32
CA MET A 127 -22.58 4.30 -9.74
C MET A 127 -21.15 4.20 -9.21
N TRP A 128 -21.00 3.63 -8.02
CA TRP A 128 -19.66 3.38 -7.45
C TRP A 128 -18.98 2.22 -8.16
N PHE A 129 -17.67 2.30 -8.33
CA PHE A 129 -16.94 1.32 -9.10
C PHE A 129 -16.82 -0.06 -8.43
N PHE A 130 -17.13 -0.20 -7.14
CA PHE A 130 -17.19 -1.53 -6.52
C PHE A 130 -18.17 -2.49 -7.21
N ILE A 131 -19.22 -1.97 -7.86
CA ILE A 131 -20.23 -2.78 -8.57
C ILE A 131 -19.68 -3.33 -9.89
N PRO A 132 -19.27 -2.50 -10.87
CA PRO A 132 -18.72 -3.00 -12.12
C PRO A 132 -17.32 -3.62 -11.97
N GLN A 133 -16.53 -3.19 -10.98
CA GLN A 133 -15.14 -3.61 -10.76
C GLN A 133 -14.97 -4.43 -9.48
N ILE A 134 -15.89 -5.35 -9.17
CA ILE A 134 -15.80 -6.19 -7.96
C ILE A 134 -14.52 -7.03 -7.96
N LEU A 135 -14.12 -7.58 -9.12
CA LEU A 135 -12.87 -8.35 -9.25
C LEU A 135 -11.64 -7.44 -9.07
N GLY A 136 -11.67 -6.25 -9.67
CA GLY A 136 -10.65 -5.23 -9.48
C GLY A 136 -10.49 -4.83 -8.02
N LEU A 137 -11.60 -4.62 -7.30
CA LEU A 137 -11.61 -4.31 -5.87
C LEU A 137 -10.97 -5.43 -5.05
N ILE A 138 -11.35 -6.68 -5.29
CA ILE A 138 -10.80 -7.83 -4.54
C ILE A 138 -9.28 -7.94 -4.77
N VAL A 139 -8.83 -7.84 -6.02
CA VAL A 139 -7.39 -7.90 -6.34
C VAL A 139 -6.65 -6.72 -5.71
N PHE A 140 -7.15 -5.49 -5.86
CA PHE A 140 -6.54 -4.30 -5.27
C PHE A 140 -6.47 -4.38 -3.75
N PHE A 141 -7.55 -4.83 -3.11
CA PHE A 141 -7.64 -4.97 -1.66
C PHE A 141 -6.61 -5.97 -1.12
N ILE A 142 -6.51 -7.16 -1.71
CA ILE A 142 -5.55 -8.16 -1.26
C ILE A 142 -4.11 -7.75 -1.61
N ALA A 143 -3.88 -7.18 -2.80
CA ALA A 143 -2.57 -6.67 -3.19
C ALA A 143 -2.10 -5.55 -2.25
N GLY A 144 -2.99 -4.62 -1.90
CA GLY A 144 -2.66 -3.57 -0.94
C GLY A 144 -2.39 -4.10 0.48
N LEU A 145 -3.11 -5.13 0.92
CA LEU A 145 -2.76 -5.83 2.17
C LEU A 145 -1.36 -6.46 2.11
N ALA A 146 -1.00 -7.07 0.98
CA ALA A 146 0.33 -7.66 0.80
C ALA A 146 1.44 -6.60 0.70
N GLU A 147 1.15 -5.42 0.15
CA GLU A 147 2.10 -4.32 0.01
C GLU A 147 2.40 -3.61 1.34
N THR A 148 1.41 -3.52 2.24
CA THR A 148 1.57 -2.92 3.58
C THR A 148 2.33 -3.79 4.58
N ARG A 149 2.67 -5.05 4.19
CA ARG A 149 3.51 -5.98 4.98
C ARG A 149 2.97 -6.25 6.38
N ARG A 150 1.65 -6.16 6.56
CA ARG A 150 1.01 -6.46 7.84
C ARG A 150 0.33 -7.81 7.83
N ILE A 151 0.17 -8.37 9.03
CA ILE A 151 -0.56 -9.61 9.29
C ILE A 151 -1.92 -9.50 8.57
N PRO A 152 -2.27 -10.47 7.71
CA PRO A 152 -1.68 -11.81 7.58
C PRO A 152 -0.44 -11.92 6.66
N PHE A 153 -0.07 -10.91 5.88
CA PHE A 153 1.01 -10.96 4.88
C PHE A 153 2.33 -10.32 5.35
N ASP A 154 2.69 -10.52 6.61
CA ASP A 154 3.91 -10.01 7.28
C ASP A 154 5.14 -10.92 7.12
N LEU A 155 5.21 -11.67 6.01
CA LEU A 155 6.29 -12.62 5.72
C LEU A 155 7.72 -12.05 5.78
N PRO A 156 7.98 -10.77 5.47
CA PRO A 156 9.33 -10.20 5.58
C PRO A 156 9.77 -9.97 7.02
N GLU A 157 8.81 -9.85 7.95
CA GLU A 157 9.01 -9.56 9.38
C GLU A 157 8.79 -10.80 10.26
N ALA A 158 8.45 -11.95 9.66
CA ALA A 158 8.03 -13.13 10.40
C ALA A 158 9.07 -13.57 11.43
N GLU A 159 8.79 -13.33 12.71
CA GLU A 159 9.68 -13.63 13.85
C GLU A 159 10.12 -15.10 13.87
N ASN A 160 9.22 -16.01 13.49
CA ASN A 160 9.45 -17.45 13.50
C ASN A 160 10.50 -17.90 12.46
N GLU A 161 10.68 -17.16 11.37
CA GLU A 161 11.58 -17.56 10.27
C GLU A 161 12.80 -16.64 10.12
N LEU A 162 12.66 -15.35 10.46
CA LEU A 162 13.62 -14.31 10.11
C LEU A 162 13.94 -13.35 11.26
N VAL A 163 13.46 -13.61 12.49
CA VAL A 163 13.78 -12.81 13.69
C VAL A 163 13.55 -11.31 13.46
N ALA A 164 12.42 -10.93 12.84
CA ALA A 164 12.05 -9.57 12.44
C ALA A 164 12.71 -9.00 11.16
N GLY A 165 13.44 -9.82 10.39
CA GLY A 165 13.84 -9.50 9.02
C GLY A 165 14.70 -8.25 8.88
N TYR A 166 14.29 -7.29 8.05
CA TYR A 166 15.05 -6.05 7.85
C TYR A 166 15.00 -5.10 9.06
N HIS A 167 14.21 -5.39 10.10
CA HIS A 167 14.18 -4.59 11.33
C HIS A 167 15.24 -4.99 12.37
N VAL A 168 15.90 -6.14 12.21
CA VAL A 168 16.77 -6.78 13.24
C VAL A 168 17.75 -5.80 13.88
N GLU A 169 18.47 -5.04 13.06
CA GLU A 169 19.56 -4.17 13.51
C GLU A 169 19.11 -2.74 13.83
N TYR A 170 17.86 -2.39 13.52
CA TYR A 170 17.35 -1.03 13.65
C TYR A 170 16.88 -0.71 15.07
N SER A 171 17.36 0.41 15.62
CA SER A 171 16.93 0.94 16.91
C SER A 171 16.47 2.39 16.79
N GLY A 172 15.84 2.89 17.86
CA GLY A 172 15.42 4.28 18.01
C GLY A 172 14.61 4.80 16.83
N MET A 173 14.92 6.02 16.40
CA MET A 173 14.16 6.74 15.38
C MET A 173 14.12 6.01 14.02
N LYS A 174 15.18 5.30 13.63
CA LYS A 174 15.20 4.56 12.36
C LYS A 174 14.20 3.40 12.33
N PHE A 175 14.08 2.67 13.43
CA PHE A 175 13.01 1.68 13.60
C PHE A 175 11.63 2.36 13.59
N GLY A 176 11.49 3.49 14.29
CA GLY A 176 10.25 4.27 14.30
C GLY A 176 9.79 4.70 12.90
N MET A 177 10.72 5.10 12.04
CA MET A 177 10.42 5.52 10.66
C MET A 177 9.84 4.38 9.81
N PHE A 178 10.38 3.15 9.91
CA PHE A 178 9.77 2.00 9.23
C PHE A 178 8.35 1.73 9.74
N LEU A 179 8.18 1.69 11.06
CA LEU A 179 6.88 1.41 11.67
C LEU A 179 5.83 2.45 11.27
N VAL A 180 6.17 3.74 11.36
CA VAL A 180 5.27 4.83 10.98
C VAL A 180 4.97 4.77 9.49
N GLY A 181 5.98 4.53 8.64
CA GLY A 181 5.80 4.39 7.19
C GLY A 181 4.81 3.28 6.83
N GLU A 182 4.92 2.12 7.47
CA GLU A 182 4.01 0.99 7.24
C GLU A 182 2.57 1.28 7.71
N TYR A 183 2.39 1.92 8.86
CA TYR A 183 1.06 2.32 9.33
C TYR A 183 0.44 3.42 8.47
N LEU A 184 1.25 4.37 8.00
CA LEU A 184 0.82 5.35 7.01
C LEU A 184 0.49 4.68 5.66
N GLY A 185 1.19 3.61 5.30
CA GLY A 185 0.86 2.80 4.12
C GLY A 185 -0.52 2.16 4.22
N ILE A 186 -0.91 1.64 5.39
CA ILE A 186 -2.25 1.10 5.62
C ILE A 186 -3.33 2.17 5.38
N THR A 187 -3.13 3.36 5.96
CA THR A 187 -4.09 4.44 5.80
C THR A 187 -4.13 4.96 4.37
N LEU A 188 -2.99 4.96 3.67
CA LEU A 188 -2.86 5.35 2.26
C LEU A 188 -3.64 4.40 1.35
N ILE A 189 -3.43 3.09 1.48
CA ILE A 189 -4.13 2.09 0.67
C ILE A 189 -5.62 2.08 0.99
N ALA A 190 -6.02 2.23 2.26
CA ALA A 190 -7.42 2.36 2.64
C ALA A 190 -8.06 3.59 1.99
N ALA A 191 -7.37 4.73 2.00
CA ALA A 191 -7.82 5.95 1.34
C ALA A 191 -7.94 5.76 -0.18
N LEU A 192 -7.02 5.04 -0.81
CA LEU A 192 -7.09 4.71 -2.25
C LEU A 192 -8.22 3.76 -2.60
N ILE A 193 -8.50 2.74 -1.78
CA ILE A 193 -9.68 1.88 -1.95
C ILE A 193 -10.95 2.75 -1.97
N VAL A 194 -11.02 3.72 -1.06
CA VAL A 194 -12.17 4.62 -0.96
C VAL A 194 -12.28 5.55 -2.17
N THR A 195 -11.19 6.17 -2.63
CA THR A 195 -11.21 7.03 -3.82
C THR A 195 -11.54 6.25 -5.09
N LEU A 196 -10.99 5.05 -5.25
CA LEU A 196 -11.06 4.30 -6.51
C LEU A 196 -12.32 3.45 -6.64
N PHE A 197 -12.90 2.95 -5.54
CA PHE A 197 -14.03 2.00 -5.61
C PHE A 197 -15.30 2.46 -4.87
N PHE A 198 -15.17 3.24 -3.81
CA PHE A 198 -16.30 3.65 -2.95
C PHE A 198 -16.70 5.13 -3.14
N GLY A 199 -16.39 5.72 -4.29
CA GLY A 199 -16.82 7.06 -4.65
C GLY A 199 -16.18 8.17 -3.80
N GLY A 200 -15.03 7.95 -3.18
CA GLY A 200 -14.30 8.98 -2.43
C GLY A 200 -15.18 9.72 -1.41
N TRP A 201 -15.26 11.03 -1.58
CA TRP A 201 -16.05 11.94 -0.74
C TRP A 201 -17.55 12.01 -1.08
N LEU A 202 -18.02 11.30 -2.10
CA LEU A 202 -19.43 11.33 -2.51
C LEU A 202 -20.32 10.70 -1.44
N GLY A 203 -21.36 11.44 -1.02
CA GLY A 203 -22.40 10.94 -0.14
C GLY A 203 -23.55 11.94 0.02
N PRO A 204 -24.76 11.48 0.38
CA PRO A 204 -25.98 12.27 0.24
C PRO A 204 -26.23 13.32 1.32
N ILE A 205 -25.69 13.16 2.55
CA ILE A 205 -26.12 13.94 3.73
C ILE A 205 -24.96 14.68 4.43
N LEU A 206 -23.87 13.99 4.75
CA LEU A 206 -22.75 14.56 5.53
C LEU A 206 -21.76 15.37 4.66
N PRO A 207 -20.95 16.26 5.28
CA PRO A 207 -19.87 16.95 4.57
C PRO A 207 -18.93 15.97 3.85
N PRO A 208 -18.40 16.31 2.66
CA PRO A 208 -17.59 15.40 1.85
C PRO A 208 -16.37 14.82 2.60
N LEU A 209 -15.70 15.66 3.40
CA LEU A 209 -14.56 15.25 4.22
C LEU A 209 -14.93 14.17 5.25
N VAL A 210 -16.13 14.29 5.85
CA VAL A 210 -16.61 13.35 6.87
C VAL A 210 -16.93 12.00 6.23
N TRP A 211 -17.52 11.99 5.03
CA TRP A 211 -17.73 10.76 4.27
C TRP A 211 -16.43 10.06 3.92
N PHE A 212 -15.44 10.82 3.44
CA PHE A 212 -14.14 10.28 3.13
C PHE A 212 -13.50 9.63 4.37
N ALA A 213 -13.54 10.33 5.51
CA ALA A 213 -12.99 9.83 6.77
C ALA A 213 -13.72 8.58 7.29
N ILE A 214 -15.07 8.55 7.23
CA ILE A 214 -15.86 7.39 7.65
C ILE A 214 -15.54 6.18 6.78
N LYS A 215 -15.57 6.32 5.45
CA LYS A 215 -15.27 5.21 4.54
C LYS A 215 -13.85 4.70 4.72
N THR A 216 -12.88 5.61 4.86
CA THR A 216 -11.48 5.24 5.10
C THR A 216 -11.33 4.52 6.43
N GLY A 217 -11.97 5.03 7.50
CA GLY A 217 -12.00 4.39 8.82
C GLY A 217 -12.65 3.01 8.80
N LEU A 218 -13.70 2.80 8.00
CA LEU A 218 -14.32 1.48 7.80
C LEU A 218 -13.36 0.50 7.11
N VAL A 219 -12.68 0.93 6.04
CA VAL A 219 -11.68 0.07 5.35
C VAL A 219 -10.51 -0.28 6.28
N ILE A 220 -10.01 0.70 7.06
CA ILE A 220 -8.98 0.44 8.08
C ILE A 220 -9.50 -0.55 9.13
N SER A 221 -10.75 -0.42 9.56
CA SER A 221 -11.35 -1.35 10.52
C SER A 221 -11.39 -2.77 9.96
N VAL A 222 -11.72 -2.94 8.68
CA VAL A 222 -11.64 -4.25 8.00
C VAL A 222 -10.21 -4.79 7.99
N PHE A 223 -9.20 -3.96 7.69
CA PHE A 223 -7.79 -4.39 7.75
C PHE A 223 -7.39 -4.88 9.15
N ILE A 224 -7.83 -4.18 10.20
CA ILE A 224 -7.56 -4.57 11.59
C ILE A 224 -8.29 -5.88 11.93
N LEU A 225 -9.53 -6.07 11.47
CA LEU A 225 -10.28 -7.31 11.68
C LEU A 225 -9.64 -8.50 10.98
N LEU A 226 -9.14 -8.32 9.75
CA LEU A 226 -8.45 -9.37 9.00
C LEU A 226 -7.16 -9.82 9.69
N ARG A 227 -6.44 -8.89 10.32
CA ARG A 227 -5.28 -9.21 11.15
C ARG A 227 -5.63 -10.17 12.30
N GLY A 228 -6.81 -10.02 12.91
CA GLY A 228 -7.26 -10.90 14.00
C GLY A 228 -7.90 -12.21 13.55
N SER A 229 -8.31 -12.31 12.28
CA SER A 229 -9.18 -13.40 11.80
C SER A 229 -8.48 -14.43 10.91
N LEU A 230 -7.43 -14.03 10.19
CA LEU A 230 -6.78 -14.88 9.20
C LEU A 230 -5.45 -15.47 9.71
N PRO A 231 -5.17 -16.76 9.43
CA PRO A 231 -3.85 -17.33 9.66
C PRO A 231 -2.83 -16.75 8.67
N ARG A 232 -1.56 -16.74 9.09
CA ARG A 232 -0.44 -16.34 8.23
C ARG A 232 -0.21 -17.39 7.13
N PRO A 233 -0.29 -17.05 5.84
CA PRO A 233 0.11 -17.96 4.76
C PRO A 233 1.62 -18.06 4.68
N ARG A 234 2.13 -19.16 4.12
CA ARG A 234 3.57 -19.32 3.85
C ARG A 234 3.98 -18.50 2.62
N PHE A 235 5.24 -18.08 2.55
CA PHE A 235 5.77 -17.29 1.43
C PHE A 235 5.53 -17.95 0.06
N ASP A 236 5.81 -19.24 -0.07
CA ASP A 236 5.60 -19.98 -1.32
C ASP A 236 4.13 -19.96 -1.76
N GLN A 237 3.19 -20.06 -0.80
CA GLN A 237 1.76 -20.04 -1.06
C GLN A 237 1.29 -18.64 -1.46
N LEU A 238 1.81 -17.61 -0.82
CA LEU A 238 1.48 -16.23 -1.15
C LEU A 238 1.94 -15.90 -2.58
N MET A 239 3.20 -16.20 -2.91
CA MET A 239 3.75 -15.97 -4.24
C MET A 239 2.98 -16.77 -5.31
N ALA A 240 2.66 -18.04 -5.02
CA ALA A 240 1.85 -18.85 -5.93
C ALA A 240 0.43 -18.28 -6.12
N PHE A 241 -0.20 -17.76 -5.07
CA PHE A 241 -1.52 -17.15 -5.14
C PHE A 241 -1.51 -15.87 -6.00
N GLY A 242 -0.52 -15.00 -5.82
CA GLY A 242 -0.34 -13.82 -6.67
C GLY A 242 -0.25 -14.18 -8.16
N TRP A 243 0.73 -15.01 -8.52
CA TRP A 243 1.00 -15.33 -9.92
C TRP A 243 -0.03 -16.25 -10.59
N LYS A 244 -0.59 -17.23 -9.86
CA LYS A 244 -1.53 -18.21 -10.44
C LYS A 244 -2.98 -17.77 -10.38
N VAL A 245 -3.35 -16.88 -9.45
CA VAL A 245 -4.75 -16.49 -9.23
C VAL A 245 -4.96 -15.01 -9.49
N MET A 246 -4.20 -14.12 -8.85
CA MET A 246 -4.44 -12.68 -8.99
C MET A 246 -4.15 -12.15 -10.40
N LEU A 247 -3.03 -12.57 -11.00
CA LEU A 247 -2.68 -12.11 -12.35
C LEU A 247 -3.75 -12.48 -13.38
N PRO A 248 -4.21 -13.75 -13.51
CA PRO A 248 -5.30 -14.08 -14.42
C PRO A 248 -6.60 -13.33 -14.11
N LEU A 249 -6.96 -13.16 -12.83
CA LEU A 249 -8.17 -12.44 -12.44
C LEU A 249 -8.12 -10.96 -12.82
N ALA A 250 -6.99 -10.29 -12.61
CA ALA A 250 -6.80 -8.88 -12.97
C ALA A 250 -6.89 -8.68 -14.49
N LEU A 251 -6.24 -9.56 -15.26
CA LEU A 251 -6.28 -9.52 -16.72
C LEU A 251 -7.69 -9.82 -17.27
N LEU A 252 -8.38 -10.82 -16.71
CA LEU A 252 -9.76 -11.13 -17.09
C LEU A 252 -10.68 -9.94 -16.83
N ASN A 253 -10.56 -9.31 -15.65
CA ASN A 253 -11.33 -8.13 -15.30
C ASN A 253 -11.08 -6.98 -16.29
N LEU A 254 -9.82 -6.75 -16.67
CA LEU A 254 -9.45 -5.73 -17.66
C LEU A 254 -10.06 -6.00 -19.04
N VAL A 255 -9.94 -7.23 -19.54
CA VAL A 255 -10.47 -7.64 -20.86
C VAL A 255 -11.99 -7.55 -20.88
N VAL A 256 -12.67 -8.02 -19.83
CA VAL A 256 -14.14 -7.94 -19.73
C VAL A 256 -14.59 -6.48 -19.71
N THR A 257 -13.93 -5.63 -18.91
CA THR A 257 -14.26 -4.20 -18.84
C THR A 257 -14.06 -3.51 -20.19
N GLY A 258 -12.91 -3.74 -20.84
CA GLY A 258 -12.63 -3.19 -22.17
C GLY A 258 -13.64 -3.67 -23.21
N GLY A 259 -14.01 -4.95 -23.19
CA GLY A 259 -15.01 -5.52 -24.09
C GLY A 259 -16.41 -4.92 -23.90
N VAL A 260 -16.85 -4.75 -22.64
CA VAL A 260 -18.14 -4.10 -22.34
C VAL A 260 -18.15 -2.66 -22.81
N LEU A 261 -17.09 -1.90 -22.56
CA LEU A 261 -17.00 -0.50 -23.02
C LEU A 261 -17.04 -0.38 -24.54
N LEU A 262 -16.37 -1.28 -25.27
CA LEU A 262 -16.39 -1.28 -26.74
C LEU A 262 -17.77 -1.62 -27.33
N VAL A 263 -18.58 -2.43 -26.63
CA VAL A 263 -19.95 -2.75 -27.07
C VAL A 263 -20.93 -1.62 -26.75
N MET A 264 -20.63 -0.80 -25.73
CA MET A 264 -21.47 0.34 -25.33
C MET A 264 -21.15 1.62 -26.11
N GLN A 265 -20.01 1.68 -26.81
CA GLN A 265 -19.62 2.75 -27.74
C GLN A 265 -20.25 2.56 -29.12
#